data_AF-A0A3S1SYS7-F1
#
_entry.id   AF-A0A3S1SYS7-F1
#
_cell.length_a   1.000
_cell.length_b   1.000
_cell.length_c   1.000
_cell.angle_alpha   90.00
_cell.angle_beta   90.00
_cell.angle_gamma   90.00
#
_symmetry.space_group_name_H-M   'P 1'
#
loop_
_entity.id
_entity.type
_entity.pdbx_description
1 polymer ?
#
loop_
_entity_poly.entity_id
_entity_poly.type
_entity_poly.pdbx_seq_one_letter_code
_entity_poly.pdbx_strand_id
1 'polypeptide(L)'
;MEHIISAGLVDKDNAARKANLERDYASLGERLDRRGIAIDAVRDKVEKFAVAIPSWGVGTGGTRFARFPGAGEPRDIFDKIEDCAVIQQLTQATPTVSLHIPWDKADPNRLKQAASRFGLGFDAMNSNTFSDAKDQKLSYKFGSLSHADAGTRRQAVEHNLECIEIGKTLGSKALTVWIGDGSNFPGQVNFAKAFERYLDAMKE
;
A
#
# COMPACT_ATOMS: atom_id res chain seq x y z
N MET A 1 14.61 0.54 -17.51
CA MET A 1 14.20 0.22 -16.13
C MET A 1 15.50 0.13 -15.33
N GLU A 2 15.60 0.88 -14.25
CA GLU A 2 16.76 0.88 -13.36
C GLU A 2 16.66 -0.29 -12.37
N HIS A 3 17.80 -0.81 -11.94
CA HIS A 3 17.91 -1.89 -10.96
C HIS A 3 18.75 -1.42 -9.78
N ILE A 4 18.23 -1.60 -8.56
CA ILE A 4 18.94 -1.23 -7.34
C ILE A 4 19.91 -2.34 -6.94
N ILE A 5 19.47 -3.60 -7.05
CA ILE A 5 20.35 -4.76 -6.84
C ILE A 5 21.05 -5.07 -8.17
N SER A 6 22.37 -5.27 -8.14
CA SER A 6 23.11 -5.55 -9.38
C SER A 6 22.71 -6.90 -9.98
N ALA A 7 22.53 -6.94 -11.30
CA ALA A 7 22.19 -8.18 -12.01
C ALA A 7 23.22 -9.29 -11.75
N GLY A 8 24.51 -8.93 -11.74
CA GLY A 8 25.58 -9.90 -11.46
C GLY A 8 25.51 -10.53 -10.06
N LEU A 9 24.98 -9.82 -9.05
CA LEU A 9 24.76 -10.41 -7.73
C LEU A 9 23.58 -11.39 -7.76
N VAL A 10 22.47 -10.99 -8.38
CA VAL A 10 21.29 -11.85 -8.55
C VAL A 10 21.65 -13.12 -9.33
N ASP A 11 22.39 -13.00 -10.43
CA ASP A 11 22.83 -14.14 -11.25
C ASP A 11 23.73 -15.10 -10.47
N LYS A 12 24.67 -14.55 -9.68
CA LYS A 12 25.56 -15.35 -8.82
C LYS A 12 24.75 -16.15 -7.78
N ASP A 13 23.81 -15.50 -7.10
CA ASP A 13 23.00 -16.16 -6.08
C ASP A 13 22.01 -17.17 -6.67
N ASN A 14 21.45 -16.89 -7.85
CA ASN A 14 20.61 -17.83 -8.59
C ASN A 14 21.42 -19.05 -9.05
N ALA A 15 22.60 -18.87 -9.64
CA ALA A 15 23.46 -19.96 -10.09
C ALA A 15 23.85 -20.89 -8.94
N ALA A 16 24.14 -20.34 -7.75
CA ALA A 16 24.49 -21.12 -6.56
C ALA A 16 23.35 -22.04 -6.06
N ARG A 17 22.08 -21.70 -6.36
CA ARG A 17 20.89 -22.44 -5.89
C ARG A 17 20.21 -23.26 -6.99
N LYS A 18 20.53 -22.99 -8.25
CA LYS A 18 19.86 -23.53 -9.44
C LYS A 18 19.77 -25.06 -9.44
N ALA A 19 20.86 -25.76 -9.16
CA ALA A 19 20.88 -27.22 -9.20
C ALA A 19 19.92 -27.88 -8.17
N ASN A 20 19.76 -27.28 -7.00
CA ASN A 20 18.81 -27.78 -6.00
C ASN A 20 17.37 -27.43 -6.40
N LEU A 21 17.13 -26.19 -6.87
CA LEU A 21 15.81 -25.77 -7.36
C LEU A 21 15.31 -26.67 -8.50
N GLU A 22 16.17 -26.98 -9.48
CA GLU A 22 15.81 -27.86 -10.61
C GLU A 22 15.40 -29.26 -10.14
N ARG A 23 16.14 -29.83 -9.17
CA ARG A 23 15.82 -31.15 -8.60
C ARG A 23 14.50 -31.13 -7.83
N ASP A 24 14.28 -30.11 -7.01
CA ASP A 24 13.06 -29.98 -6.19
C ASP A 24 11.83 -29.71 -7.08
N TYR A 25 11.97 -28.85 -8.09
CA TYR A 25 10.90 -28.54 -9.03
C TYR A 25 10.53 -29.75 -9.89
N ALA A 26 11.51 -30.53 -10.36
CA ALA A 26 11.24 -31.78 -11.08
C ALA A 26 10.52 -32.81 -10.19
N SER A 27 10.98 -33.01 -8.95
CA SER A 27 10.33 -33.90 -7.98
C SER A 27 8.88 -33.49 -7.67
N LEU A 28 8.63 -32.18 -7.52
CA LEU A 28 7.27 -31.66 -7.36
C LEU A 28 6.44 -31.89 -8.63
N GLY A 29 7.03 -31.68 -9.81
CA GLY A 29 6.40 -31.92 -11.10
C GLY A 29 5.87 -33.34 -11.22
N GLU A 30 6.71 -34.34 -10.95
CA GLU A 30 6.31 -35.76 -10.96
C GLU A 30 5.18 -36.06 -9.97
N ARG A 31 5.21 -35.46 -8.77
CA ARG A 31 4.16 -35.64 -7.74
C ARG A 31 2.83 -35.01 -8.15
N LEU A 32 2.86 -33.86 -8.83
CA LEU A 32 1.68 -33.16 -9.32
C LEU A 32 1.10 -33.87 -10.55
N ASP A 33 1.95 -34.36 -11.45
CA ASP A 33 1.54 -35.12 -12.64
C ASP A 33 0.78 -36.41 -12.26
N ARG A 34 1.25 -37.16 -11.25
CA ARG A 34 0.52 -38.31 -10.68
C ARG A 34 -0.87 -37.96 -10.12
N ARG A 35 -1.14 -36.68 -9.87
CA ARG A 35 -2.42 -36.16 -9.39
C ARG A 35 -3.23 -35.47 -10.50
N GLY A 36 -2.77 -35.53 -11.76
CA GLY A 36 -3.40 -34.88 -12.90
C GLY A 36 -3.24 -33.35 -12.90
N ILE A 37 -2.18 -32.81 -12.28
CA ILE A 37 -1.93 -31.37 -12.17
C ILE A 37 -0.66 -31.02 -12.95
N ALA A 38 -0.79 -30.20 -14.00
CA ALA A 38 0.35 -29.70 -14.76
C ALA A 38 1.10 -28.60 -13.98
N ILE A 39 2.35 -28.87 -13.59
CA ILE A 39 3.15 -27.92 -12.79
C ILE A 39 3.39 -26.59 -13.52
N ASP A 40 3.58 -26.61 -14.83
CA ASP A 40 3.78 -25.39 -15.63
C ASP A 40 2.53 -24.49 -15.62
N ALA A 41 1.33 -25.08 -15.64
CA ALA A 41 0.09 -24.30 -15.52
C ALA A 41 -0.07 -23.64 -14.14
N VAL A 42 0.51 -24.24 -13.08
CA VAL A 42 0.57 -23.63 -11.75
C VAL A 42 1.60 -22.49 -11.74
N ARG A 43 2.81 -22.72 -12.26
CA ARG A 43 3.86 -21.71 -12.38
C ARG A 43 3.36 -20.48 -13.12
N ASP A 44 2.73 -20.66 -14.27
CA ASP A 44 2.25 -19.56 -15.11
C ASP A 44 1.17 -18.71 -14.42
N LYS A 45 0.41 -19.29 -13.49
CA LYS A 45 -0.53 -18.54 -12.65
C LYS A 45 0.18 -17.78 -11.53
N VAL A 46 1.17 -18.43 -10.90
CA VAL A 46 1.97 -17.82 -9.82
C VAL A 46 2.80 -16.65 -10.35
N GLU A 47 3.39 -16.76 -11.53
CA GLU A 47 4.17 -15.70 -12.18
C GLU A 47 3.32 -14.45 -12.49
N LYS A 48 2.02 -14.63 -12.74
CA LYS A 48 1.07 -13.53 -13.00
C LYS A 48 0.41 -12.98 -11.74
N PHE A 49 0.61 -13.63 -10.59
CA PHE A 49 0.06 -13.16 -9.33
C PHE A 49 0.80 -11.92 -8.87
N ALA A 50 0.06 -10.87 -8.55
CA ALA A 50 0.60 -9.60 -8.09
C ALA A 50 -0.13 -9.14 -6.82
N VAL A 51 0.62 -8.51 -5.92
CA VAL A 51 0.12 -7.89 -4.69
C VAL A 51 0.81 -6.55 -4.47
N ALA A 52 0.04 -5.49 -4.22
CA ALA A 52 0.61 -4.16 -4.02
C ALA A 52 1.41 -4.06 -2.71
N ILE A 53 2.53 -3.33 -2.73
CA ILE A 53 3.29 -3.03 -1.51
C ILE A 53 2.74 -1.77 -0.83
N PRO A 54 2.46 -1.81 0.48
CA PRO A 54 2.16 -0.60 1.23
C PRO A 54 3.40 0.27 1.41
N SER A 55 3.37 1.53 0.99
CA SER A 55 4.47 2.50 1.23
C SER A 55 4.81 2.66 2.72
N TRP A 56 3.84 2.49 3.61
CA TRP A 56 4.01 2.57 5.06
C TRP A 56 4.59 1.29 5.69
N GLY A 57 4.77 0.23 4.90
CA GLY A 57 5.33 -1.04 5.36
C GLY A 57 6.85 -1.18 5.18
N VAL A 58 7.48 -0.32 4.36
CA VAL A 58 8.93 -0.40 4.10
C VAL A 58 9.78 0.32 5.14
N GLY A 59 9.21 1.26 5.89
CA GLY A 59 9.83 1.82 7.08
C GLY A 59 9.51 0.99 8.32
N THR A 60 10.37 1.02 9.35
CA THR A 60 10.11 0.25 10.57
C THR A 60 8.85 0.76 11.27
N GLY A 61 7.91 -0.16 11.48
CA GLY A 61 6.66 0.10 12.21
C GLY A 61 6.88 0.33 13.71
N GLY A 62 5.78 0.51 14.43
CA GLY A 62 5.81 0.71 15.88
C GLY A 62 4.48 0.34 16.52
N THR A 63 4.45 0.42 17.84
CA THR A 63 3.23 0.23 18.63
C THR A 63 2.92 1.50 19.41
N ARG A 64 1.78 1.52 20.10
CA ARG A 64 1.48 2.59 21.08
C ARG A 64 2.49 2.73 22.21
N PHE A 65 3.39 1.76 22.40
CA PHE A 65 4.38 1.76 23.48
C PHE A 65 5.74 2.29 23.03
N ALA A 66 6.22 1.86 21.86
CA ALA A 66 7.55 2.23 21.37
C ALA A 66 7.69 1.99 19.86
N ARG A 67 8.69 2.67 19.28
CA ARG A 67 9.21 2.47 17.92
C ARG A 67 10.73 2.43 17.99
N PHE A 68 11.33 1.41 17.38
CA PHE A 68 12.78 1.18 17.38
C PHE A 68 13.29 1.14 15.94
N PRO A 69 13.61 2.30 15.32
CA PRO A 69 14.05 2.35 13.93
C PRO A 69 15.35 1.56 13.72
N GLY A 70 15.44 0.90 12.57
CA GLY A 70 16.67 0.24 12.13
C GLY A 70 17.68 1.23 11.53
N ALA A 71 18.76 0.69 10.98
CA ALA A 71 19.66 1.46 10.13
C ALA A 71 19.04 1.62 8.73
N GLY A 72 19.29 2.75 8.07
CA GLY A 72 18.86 2.97 6.69
C GLY A 72 17.35 3.19 6.50
N GLU A 73 16.66 3.74 7.51
CA GLU A 73 15.23 4.04 7.39
C GLU A 73 14.92 4.99 6.23
N PRO A 74 13.89 4.71 5.41
CA PRO A 74 13.46 5.62 4.36
C PRO A 74 12.86 6.89 4.98
N ARG A 75 13.34 8.06 4.53
CA ARG A 75 13.00 9.36 5.13
C ARG A 75 11.75 9.97 4.54
N ASP A 76 11.48 9.68 3.27
CA ASP A 76 10.34 10.20 2.52
C ASP A 76 9.81 9.16 1.51
N ILE A 77 8.78 9.54 0.75
CA ILE A 77 8.18 8.67 -0.26
C ILE A 77 9.13 8.28 -1.40
N PHE A 78 10.15 9.09 -1.71
CA PHE A 78 11.09 8.75 -2.76
C PHE A 78 12.05 7.67 -2.30
N ASP A 79 12.58 7.75 -1.08
CA ASP A 79 13.35 6.66 -0.45
C ASP A 79 12.49 5.37 -0.39
N LYS A 80 11.21 5.48 0.02
CA LYS A 80 10.29 4.33 0.09
C LYS A 80 10.05 3.68 -1.29
N ILE A 81 9.98 4.46 -2.38
CA ILE A 81 9.82 3.94 -3.74
C ILE A 81 11.06 3.13 -4.15
N GLU A 82 12.26 3.59 -3.78
CA GLU A 82 13.50 2.85 -4.02
C GLU A 82 13.50 1.53 -3.24
N ASP A 83 13.10 1.54 -1.97
CA ASP A 83 12.99 0.30 -1.18
C ASP A 83 11.95 -0.67 -1.78
N CYS A 84 10.79 -0.16 -2.23
CA CYS A 84 9.78 -0.97 -2.93
C CYS A 84 10.31 -1.57 -4.24
N ALA A 85 11.19 -0.85 -4.95
CA ALA A 85 11.79 -1.33 -6.19
C ALA A 85 12.69 -2.55 -5.96
N VAL A 86 13.39 -2.62 -4.81
CA VAL A 86 14.15 -3.83 -4.43
C VAL A 86 13.21 -5.03 -4.25
N ILE A 87 12.09 -4.84 -3.56
CA ILE A 87 11.10 -5.91 -3.33
C ILE A 87 10.54 -6.42 -4.66
N GLN A 88 10.12 -5.51 -5.55
CA GLN A 88 9.65 -5.90 -6.88
C GLN A 88 10.74 -6.58 -7.71
N GLN A 89 11.97 -6.05 -7.67
CA GLN A 89 13.08 -6.63 -8.43
C GLN A 89 13.34 -8.08 -8.03
N LEU A 90 13.33 -8.40 -6.74
CA LEU A 90 13.69 -9.73 -6.25
C LEU A 90 12.51 -10.71 -6.23
N THR A 91 11.29 -10.23 -5.98
CA THR A 91 10.10 -11.09 -5.86
C THR A 91 9.30 -11.20 -7.16
N GLN A 92 9.38 -10.19 -8.03
CA GLN A 92 8.59 -10.04 -9.26
C GLN A 92 7.06 -10.07 -9.04
N ALA A 93 6.58 -9.98 -7.80
CA ALA A 93 5.17 -10.18 -7.43
C ALA A 93 4.49 -8.91 -6.92
N THR A 94 5.17 -7.76 -6.97
CA THR A 94 4.74 -6.50 -6.37
C THR A 94 4.92 -5.29 -7.30
N PRO A 95 4.29 -5.28 -8.49
CA PRO A 95 4.53 -4.26 -9.51
C PRO A 95 3.93 -2.89 -9.16
N THR A 96 3.11 -2.79 -8.10
CA THR A 96 2.42 -1.56 -7.70
C THR A 96 2.65 -1.22 -6.24
N VAL A 97 2.63 0.08 -5.93
CA VAL A 97 2.74 0.62 -4.56
C VAL A 97 1.41 1.28 -4.15
N SER A 98 0.89 0.94 -2.97
CA SER A 98 -0.25 1.62 -2.36
C SER A 98 0.24 2.82 -1.56
N LEU A 99 -0.23 4.02 -1.91
CA LEU A 99 0.14 5.27 -1.23
C LEU A 99 -0.89 5.66 -0.16
N HIS A 100 -0.42 6.39 0.85
CA HIS A 100 -1.25 6.89 1.94
C HIS A 100 -1.09 8.41 2.10
N ILE A 101 -2.18 9.16 1.96
CA ILE A 101 -2.17 10.63 2.01
C ILE A 101 -2.72 11.10 3.37
N PRO A 102 -2.01 11.99 4.11
CA PRO A 102 -0.92 12.85 3.64
C PRO A 102 0.52 12.34 3.89
N TRP A 103 0.73 11.11 4.40
CA TRP A 103 2.08 10.60 4.71
C TRP A 103 3.03 10.63 3.52
N ASP A 104 2.50 10.32 2.33
CA ASP A 104 3.27 10.24 1.08
C ASP A 104 2.97 11.42 0.14
N LYS A 105 2.40 12.51 0.67
CA LYS A 105 2.02 13.67 -0.15
C LYS A 105 3.27 14.34 -0.73
N ALA A 106 3.36 14.33 -2.05
CA ALA A 106 4.37 15.01 -2.85
C ALA A 106 3.76 15.43 -4.19
N ASP A 107 4.52 16.12 -5.04
CA ASP A 107 4.09 16.41 -6.40
C ASP A 107 3.76 15.10 -7.16
N PRO A 108 2.52 14.90 -7.64
CA PRO A 108 2.12 13.64 -8.26
C PRO A 108 2.91 13.30 -9.52
N ASN A 109 3.37 14.30 -10.29
CA ASN A 109 4.18 14.05 -11.49
C ASN A 109 5.58 13.56 -11.11
N ARG A 110 6.21 14.11 -10.07
CA ARG A 110 7.48 13.59 -9.51
C ARG A 110 7.33 12.17 -9.00
N LEU A 111 6.24 11.85 -8.30
CA LEU A 111 5.98 10.48 -7.84
C LEU A 111 5.91 9.50 -9.02
N LYS A 112 5.13 9.86 -10.05
CA LYS A 112 5.01 9.08 -11.27
C LYS A 112 6.34 8.87 -11.98
N GLN A 113 7.14 9.93 -12.10
CA GLN A 113 8.46 9.85 -12.71
C GLN A 113 9.39 8.94 -11.89
N ALA A 114 9.43 9.10 -10.57
CA ALA A 114 10.26 8.31 -9.67
C ALA A 114 9.95 6.81 -9.76
N ALA A 115 8.68 6.42 -9.67
CA ALA A 115 8.26 5.02 -9.78
C ALA A 115 8.53 4.42 -11.17
N SER A 116 8.35 5.21 -12.24
CA SER A 116 8.56 4.74 -13.62
C SER A 116 9.99 4.31 -13.93
N ARG A 117 10.99 4.88 -13.24
CA ARG A 117 12.41 4.46 -13.37
C ARG A 117 12.56 2.97 -13.08
N PHE A 118 11.83 2.46 -12.10
CA PHE A 118 11.87 1.07 -11.63
C PHE A 118 10.76 0.18 -12.19
N GLY A 119 9.91 0.71 -13.09
CA GLY A 119 8.76 -0.02 -13.62
C GLY A 119 7.64 -0.25 -12.61
N LEU A 120 7.60 0.54 -11.54
CA LEU A 120 6.53 0.50 -10.55
C LEU A 120 5.32 1.34 -10.98
N GLY A 121 4.13 0.83 -10.72
CA GLY A 121 2.87 1.56 -10.79
C GLY A 121 2.32 1.92 -9.41
N PHE A 122 1.12 2.49 -9.38
CA PHE A 122 0.41 2.81 -8.14
C PHE A 122 -0.93 2.08 -8.07
N ASP A 123 -1.18 1.45 -6.94
CA ASP A 123 -2.42 0.75 -6.64
C ASP A 123 -3.48 1.72 -6.08
N ALA A 124 -4.47 1.24 -5.34
CA ALA A 124 -5.45 2.06 -4.66
C ALA A 124 -4.79 3.13 -3.76
N MET A 125 -5.33 4.35 -3.80
CA MET A 125 -4.99 5.41 -2.87
C MET A 125 -5.59 5.11 -1.49
N ASN A 126 -4.95 5.59 -0.42
CA ASN A 126 -5.45 5.43 0.95
C ASN A 126 -5.59 6.81 1.61
N SER A 127 -6.81 7.16 2.02
CA SER A 127 -7.10 8.41 2.73
C SER A 127 -6.80 8.29 4.22
N ASN A 128 -6.17 9.30 4.81
CA ASN A 128 -6.03 9.42 6.27
C ASN A 128 -6.96 10.49 6.84
N THR A 129 -8.02 10.03 7.52
CA THR A 129 -8.87 10.88 8.36
C THR A 129 -9.03 10.30 9.77
N PHE A 130 -8.06 9.49 10.19
CA PHE A 130 -7.97 8.91 11.53
C PHE A 130 -6.88 9.55 12.39
N SER A 131 -6.21 10.58 11.85
CA SER A 131 -5.20 11.37 12.54
C SER A 131 -5.24 12.81 12.05
N ASP A 132 -4.80 13.74 12.90
CA ASP A 132 -4.78 15.16 12.55
C ASP A 132 -3.47 15.51 11.84
N ALA A 133 -3.58 16.17 10.69
CA ALA A 133 -2.42 16.72 9.99
C ALA A 133 -1.97 18.05 10.64
N LYS A 134 -0.73 18.46 10.34
CA LYS A 134 -0.23 19.78 10.71
C LYS A 134 -1.12 20.85 10.05
N ASP A 135 -1.53 21.85 10.82
CA ASP A 135 -2.37 22.98 10.40
C ASP A 135 -3.82 22.62 10.00
N GLN A 136 -4.29 21.41 10.33
CA GLN A 136 -5.68 21.01 10.13
C GLN A 136 -6.63 21.86 10.98
N LYS A 137 -7.73 22.34 10.37
CA LYS A 137 -8.68 23.25 11.04
C LYS A 137 -9.57 22.54 12.05
N LEU A 138 -10.08 21.36 11.68
CA LEU A 138 -11.04 20.60 12.49
C LEU A 138 -10.45 19.22 12.81
N SER A 139 -10.28 18.92 14.09
CA SER A 139 -9.71 17.64 14.55
C SER A 139 -10.66 16.45 14.28
N TYR A 140 -10.08 15.28 13.99
CA TYR A 140 -10.77 14.01 13.84
C TYR A 140 -10.88 13.19 15.15
N LYS A 141 -10.56 13.79 16.30
CA LYS A 141 -10.58 13.12 17.61
C LYS A 141 -11.87 12.36 17.92
N PHE A 142 -13.02 12.86 17.45
CA PHE A 142 -14.35 12.25 17.68
C PHE A 142 -14.96 11.67 16.40
N GLY A 143 -14.12 11.37 15.41
CA GLY A 143 -14.51 10.87 14.09
C GLY A 143 -14.26 11.88 12.97
N SER A 144 -14.51 11.42 11.75
CA SER A 144 -14.26 12.11 10.50
C SER A 144 -15.52 12.14 9.63
N LEU A 145 -15.72 11.12 8.78
CA LEU A 145 -16.86 11.01 7.88
C LEU A 145 -18.18 10.77 8.62
N SER A 146 -18.15 10.21 9.84
CA SER A 146 -19.34 10.04 10.68
C SER A 146 -19.47 11.10 11.79
N HIS A 147 -18.57 12.10 11.81
CA HIS A 147 -18.49 13.11 12.86
C HIS A 147 -19.80 13.92 12.97
N ALA A 148 -20.19 14.31 14.19
CA ALA A 148 -21.44 15.04 14.43
C ALA A 148 -21.41 16.46 13.81
N ASP A 149 -20.27 17.16 13.93
CA ASP A 149 -20.05 18.45 13.26
C ASP A 149 -19.96 18.29 11.74
N ALA A 150 -20.74 19.10 11.01
CA ALA A 150 -20.80 19.07 9.57
C ALA A 150 -19.56 19.66 8.89
N GLY A 151 -18.87 20.60 9.53
CA GLY A 151 -17.60 21.12 9.04
C GLY A 151 -16.53 20.03 9.00
N THR A 152 -16.43 19.22 10.06
CA THR A 152 -15.45 18.12 10.12
C THR A 152 -15.71 17.07 9.03
N ARG A 153 -16.99 16.75 8.78
CA ARG A 153 -17.36 15.82 7.69
C ARG A 153 -16.97 16.37 6.32
N ARG A 154 -17.28 17.64 6.03
CA ARG A 154 -16.90 18.27 4.76
C ARG A 154 -15.38 18.28 4.57
N GLN A 155 -14.62 18.61 5.61
CA GLN A 155 -13.15 18.55 5.57
C GLN A 155 -12.64 17.13 5.25
N ALA A 156 -13.26 16.10 5.84
CA ALA A 156 -12.91 14.70 5.56
C ALA A 156 -13.28 14.27 4.13
N VAL A 157 -14.43 14.69 3.60
CA VAL A 157 -14.84 14.46 2.20
C VAL A 157 -13.87 15.15 1.25
N GLU A 158 -13.57 16.43 1.47
CA GLU A 158 -12.60 17.20 0.67
C GLU A 158 -11.22 16.51 0.62
N HIS A 159 -10.75 15.96 1.74
CA HIS A 159 -9.51 15.20 1.80
C HIS A 159 -9.55 13.91 0.96
N ASN A 160 -10.68 13.20 0.96
CA ASN A 160 -10.85 12.01 0.12
C ASN A 160 -10.88 12.36 -1.37
N LEU A 161 -11.53 13.46 -1.75
CA LEU A 161 -11.51 13.99 -3.11
C LEU A 161 -10.10 14.40 -3.54
N GLU A 162 -9.31 15.03 -2.65
CA GLU A 162 -7.89 15.31 -2.92
C GLU A 162 -7.11 14.01 -3.21
N CYS A 163 -7.33 12.95 -2.43
CA CYS A 163 -6.69 11.65 -2.66
C CYS A 163 -7.04 11.09 -4.05
N ILE A 164 -8.29 11.25 -4.50
CA ILE A 164 -8.74 10.84 -5.84
C ILE A 164 -8.01 11.64 -6.92
N GLU A 165 -7.88 12.96 -6.78
CA GLU A 165 -7.19 13.80 -7.77
C GLU A 165 -5.70 13.46 -7.89
N ILE A 166 -5.03 13.21 -6.76
CA ILE A 166 -3.66 12.68 -6.75
C ILE A 166 -3.63 11.34 -7.48
N GLY A 167 -4.52 10.42 -7.13
CA GLY A 167 -4.64 9.09 -7.74
C GLY A 167 -4.84 9.12 -9.25
N LYS A 168 -5.68 10.02 -9.76
CA LYS A 168 -5.91 10.23 -11.21
C LYS A 168 -4.61 10.55 -11.94
N THR A 169 -3.76 11.41 -11.38
CA THR A 169 -2.47 11.78 -11.98
C THR A 169 -1.50 10.59 -12.01
N LEU A 170 -1.46 9.83 -10.91
CA LEU A 170 -0.61 8.64 -10.74
C LEU A 170 -1.08 7.44 -11.56
N GLY A 171 -2.34 7.43 -12.01
CA GLY A 171 -2.95 6.32 -12.73
C GLY A 171 -3.65 5.30 -11.82
N SER A 172 -3.76 5.58 -10.51
CA SER A 172 -4.56 4.80 -9.58
C SER A 172 -6.03 4.76 -10.02
N LYS A 173 -6.71 3.64 -9.74
CA LYS A 173 -8.09 3.37 -10.16
C LYS A 173 -9.07 3.17 -9.01
N ALA A 174 -8.60 3.29 -7.77
CA ALA A 174 -9.41 3.07 -6.59
C ALA A 174 -8.97 3.98 -5.44
N LEU A 175 -9.92 4.23 -4.55
CA LEU A 175 -9.69 4.84 -3.24
C LEU A 175 -10.16 3.84 -2.17
N THR A 176 -9.27 3.54 -1.23
CA THR A 176 -9.57 2.79 -0.02
C THR A 176 -9.80 3.77 1.13
N VAL A 177 -10.97 3.69 1.73
CA VAL A 177 -11.37 4.52 2.88
C VAL A 177 -11.45 3.65 4.12
N TRP A 178 -10.46 3.82 5.01
CA TRP A 178 -10.49 3.28 6.36
C TRP A 178 -10.43 4.43 7.36
N ILE A 179 -11.33 4.40 8.36
CA ILE A 179 -11.45 5.43 9.38
C ILE A 179 -11.55 4.81 10.77
N GLY A 180 -11.11 5.56 11.79
CA GLY A 180 -11.18 5.16 13.20
C GLY A 180 -12.47 5.58 13.90
N ASP A 181 -13.48 6.02 13.14
CA ASP A 181 -14.73 6.56 13.64
C ASP A 181 -15.47 5.55 14.52
N GLY A 182 -15.86 5.99 15.72
CA GLY A 182 -16.54 5.13 16.68
C GLY A 182 -16.73 5.78 18.04
N SER A 183 -16.95 4.95 19.06
CA SER A 183 -17.12 5.37 20.45
C SER A 183 -16.35 4.47 21.39
N ASN A 184 -15.80 5.06 22.45
CA ASN A 184 -15.15 4.30 23.52
C ASN A 184 -16.10 4.01 24.69
N PHE A 185 -17.27 4.65 24.75
CA PHE A 185 -18.23 4.50 25.85
C PHE A 185 -19.67 4.30 25.34
N PRO A 186 -20.48 3.48 26.05
CA PRO A 186 -21.91 3.43 25.81
C PRO A 186 -22.56 4.82 25.93
N GLY A 187 -23.44 5.15 24.99
CA GLY A 187 -24.16 6.44 24.97
C GLY A 187 -23.38 7.62 24.37
N GLN A 188 -22.08 7.48 24.08
CA GLN A 188 -21.27 8.54 23.46
C GLN A 188 -21.74 8.88 22.04
N VAL A 189 -22.14 7.85 21.28
CA VAL A 189 -22.66 8.01 19.92
C VAL A 189 -24.00 7.30 19.79
N ASN A 190 -24.91 7.88 19.00
CA ASN A 190 -26.07 7.16 18.51
C ASN A 190 -25.65 6.40 17.25
N PHE A 191 -25.75 5.06 17.27
CA PHE A 191 -25.28 4.21 16.17
C PHE A 191 -25.95 4.51 14.84
N ALA A 192 -27.28 4.65 14.82
CA ALA A 192 -28.03 4.92 13.60
C ALA A 192 -27.63 6.29 13.01
N LYS A 193 -27.61 7.34 13.83
CA LYS A 193 -27.24 8.68 13.36
C LYS A 193 -25.77 8.77 12.92
N ALA A 194 -24.86 8.03 13.55
CA ALA A 194 -23.46 7.97 13.13
C ALA A 194 -23.33 7.29 11.75
N PHE A 195 -24.05 6.19 11.55
CA PHE A 195 -24.03 5.48 10.28
C PHE A 195 -24.71 6.28 9.16
N GLU A 196 -25.83 6.96 9.44
CA GLU A 196 -26.47 7.89 8.50
C GLU A 196 -25.50 8.97 8.01
N ARG A 197 -24.79 9.63 8.94
CA ARG A 197 -23.78 10.64 8.58
C ARG A 197 -22.64 10.06 7.74
N TYR A 198 -22.19 8.85 8.06
CA TYR A 198 -21.17 8.17 7.27
C TYR A 198 -21.64 7.89 5.84
N LEU A 199 -22.87 7.38 5.68
CA LEU A 199 -23.45 7.11 4.36
C LEU A 199 -23.62 8.40 3.55
N ASP A 200 -24.07 9.48 4.19
CA ASP A 200 -24.19 10.79 3.54
C ASP A 200 -22.82 11.29 3.07
N ALA A 201 -21.79 11.21 3.93
CA ALA A 201 -20.44 11.66 3.57
C ALA A 201 -19.77 10.79 2.50
N MET A 202 -19.98 9.46 2.51
CA MET A 202 -19.42 8.55 1.49
C MET A 202 -20.14 8.63 0.13
N LYS A 203 -21.32 9.23 0.09
CA LYS A 203 -22.10 9.44 -1.13
C LYS A 203 -21.61 10.66 -1.92
N GLU A 204 -21.09 11.66 -1.23
CA GLU A 204 -20.43 12.85 -1.80
C GLU A 204 -19.10 12.50 -2.48
#